data_AF-A0A654AN87-F1
#
_entry.id   AF-A0A654AN87-F1
#
_cell.length_a   1.000
_cell.length_b   1.000
_cell.length_c   1.000
_cell.angle_alpha   90.00
_cell.angle_beta   90.00
_cell.angle_gamma   90.00
#
_symmetry.space_group_name_H-M   'P 1'
#
loop_
_entity.id
_entity.type
_entity.pdbx_description
1 polymer ?
#
loop_
_entity_poly.entity_id
_entity_poly.type
_entity_poly.pdbx_seq_one_letter_code
_entity_poly.pdbx_strand_id
1 'polypeptide(L)'
;MQEDSLADTLLAGLARPIVFVDLETTGSDATVDRITEIGVVEASTAGIEQWSVLVDPGVPVPPFVSRLTGIDDAMLRGQPTFESLAPALAERLHGKLFVAHNARFDYGFLKNEFRRAGIAFRADTLCTVRLSRALFPSVERHGLDALIARLDLAPQGRHRALADADLLWQFWLKIHALYSQDLIDAAVKTLVKRASLPAALPEGALDALPSTPGVYLFHGDDDVTLYVGKSINLKQRVTAHFSGDHRLAKDLSISQAIRRIEYRETVGELGALLLEAKLVKDLRPVHNRLLKRASPACAWQWLPGAPSPVLLRADKRDLSREPHLFGVFASRGKAHGFMRHLADEHNLCHATLGLEKAPTGRTRGCFGFQVKHCLGACAGVETLADHAARAREALDASRIVRWPHDGPVAIAERDAQTGREAWHVIDRWCYVGTCVSRDDIAALLASAPELRPFDADVYSLLAKRFASGQLEWIACDARPAFSLVVQQGLILPAASHEKRTAPRRRAVATPNAGAGQLALSV
;
A
#
# COMPACT_ATOMS: atom_id res chain seq x y z
N MET A 1 29.87 -36.40 31.66
CA MET A 1 31.08 -37.01 31.08
C MET A 1 31.04 -37.10 29.56
N GLN A 2 30.05 -37.76 28.92
CA GLN A 2 30.00 -37.84 27.45
C GLN A 2 29.50 -36.53 26.78
N GLU A 3 28.51 -35.85 27.37
CA GLU A 3 28.03 -34.55 26.86
C GLU A 3 29.06 -33.41 27.07
N ASP A 4 29.75 -33.38 28.21
CA ASP A 4 30.83 -32.40 28.48
C ASP A 4 31.98 -32.53 27.46
N SER A 5 32.38 -33.77 27.14
CA SER A 5 33.43 -34.04 26.15
C SER A 5 33.04 -33.63 24.72
N LEU A 6 31.74 -33.74 24.36
CA LEU A 6 31.26 -33.31 23.05
C LEU A 6 31.21 -31.79 22.95
N ALA A 7 30.70 -31.11 23.99
CA ALA A 7 30.67 -29.66 24.04
C ALA A 7 32.09 -29.07 23.92
N ASP A 8 33.05 -29.58 24.68
CA ASP A 8 34.44 -29.14 24.64
C ASP A 8 35.07 -29.33 23.24
N THR A 9 34.79 -30.48 22.60
CA THR A 9 35.27 -30.77 21.23
C THR A 9 34.67 -29.81 20.21
N LEU A 10 33.36 -29.55 20.30
CA LEU A 10 32.67 -28.63 19.40
C LEU A 10 33.19 -27.20 19.57
N LEU A 11 33.35 -26.73 20.81
CA LEU A 11 33.86 -25.39 21.11
C LEU A 11 35.28 -25.18 20.59
N ALA A 12 36.16 -26.19 20.74
CA ALA A 12 37.51 -26.15 20.20
C ALA A 12 37.54 -26.13 18.65
N GLY A 13 36.55 -26.73 17.99
CA GLY A 13 36.43 -26.82 16.54
C GLY A 13 35.71 -25.64 15.86
N LEU A 14 35.25 -24.64 16.62
CA LEU A 14 34.51 -23.50 16.06
C LEU A 14 35.40 -22.60 15.20
N ALA A 15 35.06 -22.46 13.91
CA ALA A 15 35.73 -21.53 13.00
C ALA A 15 35.52 -20.05 13.37
N ARG A 16 34.43 -19.74 14.08
CA ARG A 16 34.12 -18.43 14.69
C ARG A 16 33.13 -18.62 15.85
N PRO A 17 33.03 -17.68 16.80
CA PRO A 17 32.02 -17.75 17.84
C PRO A 17 30.59 -17.74 17.29
N ILE A 18 29.69 -18.40 18.02
CA ILE A 18 28.26 -18.49 17.72
C ILE A 18 27.48 -17.86 18.86
N VAL A 19 26.46 -17.06 18.55
CA VAL A 19 25.55 -16.48 19.54
C VAL A 19 24.14 -16.98 19.29
N PHE A 20 23.56 -17.65 20.28
CA PHE A 20 22.16 -18.03 20.31
C PHE A 20 21.39 -16.91 20.99
N VAL A 21 20.40 -16.36 20.29
CA VAL A 21 19.68 -15.16 20.72
C VAL A 21 18.19 -15.43 20.69
N ASP A 22 17.52 -14.93 21.71
CA ASP A 22 16.06 -14.87 21.82
C ASP A 22 15.68 -13.55 22.47
N LEU A 23 14.49 -13.02 22.13
CA LEU A 23 14.01 -11.71 22.58
C LEU A 23 12.58 -11.80 23.09
N GLU A 24 12.32 -11.10 24.19
CA GLU A 24 10.95 -10.72 24.56
C GLU A 24 10.66 -9.29 24.11
N THR A 25 9.43 -9.04 23.67
CA THR A 25 9.05 -7.80 22.97
C THR A 25 7.66 -7.33 23.37
N THR A 26 7.37 -6.04 23.20
CA THR A 26 6.04 -5.45 23.49
C THR A 26 4.95 -5.84 22.48
N GLY A 27 5.30 -6.60 21.44
CA GLY A 27 4.40 -6.99 20.36
C GLY A 27 5.16 -7.65 19.21
N SER A 28 4.49 -7.92 18.10
CA SER A 28 5.08 -8.70 16.99
C SER A 28 5.65 -7.86 15.84
N ASP A 29 5.48 -6.54 15.84
CA ASP A 29 5.91 -5.65 14.76
C ASP A 29 7.15 -4.83 15.15
N ALA A 30 8.31 -5.28 14.67
CA ALA A 30 9.60 -4.65 14.91
C ALA A 30 9.73 -3.14 14.54
N THR A 31 8.80 -2.53 13.78
CA THR A 31 8.88 -1.07 13.48
C THR A 31 8.24 -0.20 14.54
N VAL A 32 7.25 -0.72 15.24
CA VAL A 32 6.46 0.02 16.21
C VAL A 32 6.73 -0.50 17.62
N ASP A 33 6.81 -1.81 17.77
CA ASP A 33 7.08 -2.48 19.03
C ASP A 33 8.56 -2.35 19.44
N ARG A 34 8.81 -2.67 20.71
CA ARG A 34 10.09 -2.50 21.40
C ARG A 34 10.53 -3.81 22.03
N ILE A 35 11.83 -3.95 22.28
CA ILE A 35 12.41 -5.07 23.02
C ILE A 35 12.25 -4.84 24.53
N THR A 36 11.89 -5.88 25.28
CA THR A 36 11.74 -5.87 26.75
C THR A 36 12.73 -6.78 27.47
N GLU A 37 13.24 -7.82 26.80
CA GLU A 37 14.31 -8.69 27.33
C GLU A 37 15.19 -9.18 26.17
N ILE A 38 16.49 -9.32 26.42
CA ILE A 38 17.45 -9.92 25.49
C ILE A 38 18.14 -11.07 26.21
N GLY A 39 18.11 -12.26 25.62
CA GLY A 39 18.87 -13.42 26.07
C GLY A 39 19.92 -13.81 25.03
N VAL A 40 21.16 -14.01 25.47
CA VAL A 40 22.27 -14.43 24.62
C VAL A 40 23.03 -15.58 25.30
N VAL A 41 23.17 -16.69 24.58
CA VAL A 41 24.13 -17.74 24.91
C VAL A 41 25.23 -17.71 23.87
N GLU A 42 26.44 -17.38 24.29
CA GLU A 42 27.61 -17.34 23.42
C GLU A 42 28.41 -18.63 23.57
N ALA A 43 28.70 -19.27 22.44
CA ALA A 43 29.58 -20.41 22.34
C ALA A 43 30.86 -20.01 21.59
N SER A 44 32.01 -20.14 22.25
CA SER A 44 33.32 -19.81 21.70
C SER A 44 34.38 -20.83 22.14
N THR A 45 35.59 -20.73 21.59
CA THR A 45 36.73 -21.54 22.04
C THR A 45 37.11 -21.30 23.51
N ALA A 46 36.67 -20.18 24.11
CA ALA A 46 36.89 -19.86 25.52
C ALA A 46 35.83 -20.50 26.45
N GLY A 47 34.80 -21.14 25.90
CA GLY A 47 33.70 -21.72 26.65
C GLY A 47 32.33 -21.12 26.30
N ILE A 48 31.37 -21.38 27.19
CA ILE A 48 30.01 -20.86 27.11
C ILE A 48 29.86 -19.65 28.04
N GLU A 49 29.34 -18.54 27.52
CA GLU A 49 28.95 -17.37 28.32
C GLU A 49 27.45 -17.12 28.14
N GLN A 50 26.73 -16.94 29.25
CA GLN A 50 25.32 -16.58 29.26
C GLN A 50 25.15 -15.13 29.69
N TRP A 51 24.36 -14.37 28.94
CA TRP A 51 24.08 -12.98 29.22
C TRP A 51 22.60 -12.69 28.99
N SER A 52 21.96 -12.01 29.94
CA SER A 52 20.58 -11.58 29.82
C SER A 52 20.36 -10.20 30.42
N VAL A 53 19.47 -9.42 29.84
CA VAL A 53 19.11 -8.10 30.36
C VAL A 53 17.64 -7.79 30.10
N LEU A 54 16.97 -7.21 31.10
CA LEU A 54 15.69 -6.55 30.89
C LEU A 54 15.95 -5.16 30.30
N VAL A 55 15.11 -4.73 29.37
CA VAL A 55 15.27 -3.48 28.64
C VAL A 55 14.06 -2.60 28.90
N ASP A 56 14.27 -1.34 29.28
CA ASP A 56 13.18 -0.36 29.32
C ASP A 56 12.78 0.00 27.87
N PRO A 57 11.56 -0.37 27.43
CA PRO A 57 11.12 -0.13 26.07
C PRO A 57 10.69 1.34 25.83
N GLY A 58 10.58 2.16 26.88
CA GLY A 58 10.07 3.53 26.81
C GLY A 58 8.59 3.64 26.39
N VAL A 59 7.86 2.51 26.36
CA VAL A 59 6.43 2.43 26.05
C VAL A 59 5.76 1.39 26.97
N PRO A 60 4.46 1.53 27.30
CA PRO A 60 3.78 0.54 28.14
C PRO A 60 3.73 -0.85 27.51
N VAL A 61 3.94 -1.89 28.32
CA VAL A 61 3.79 -3.29 27.88
C VAL A 61 2.31 -3.66 27.80
N PRO A 62 1.80 -4.13 26.64
CA PRO A 62 0.41 -4.54 26.53
C PRO A 62 0.06 -5.69 27.49
N PRO A 63 -1.13 -5.68 28.12
CA PRO A 63 -1.50 -6.69 29.13
C PRO A 63 -1.45 -8.14 28.64
N PHE A 64 -1.64 -8.39 27.34
CA PHE A 64 -1.57 -9.75 26.80
C PHE A 64 -0.12 -10.25 26.71
N VAL A 65 0.85 -9.38 26.42
CA VAL A 65 2.28 -9.71 26.40
C VAL A 65 2.75 -10.01 27.80
N SER A 66 2.39 -9.14 28.76
CA SER A 66 2.77 -9.33 30.16
C SER A 66 2.26 -10.66 30.73
N ARG A 67 1.05 -11.10 30.34
CA ARG A 67 0.55 -12.44 30.71
C ARG A 67 1.29 -13.60 30.05
N LEU A 68 1.85 -13.39 28.86
CA LEU A 68 2.55 -14.42 28.09
C LEU A 68 3.99 -14.61 28.59
N THR A 69 4.70 -13.50 28.82
CA THR A 69 6.13 -13.49 29.15
C THR A 69 6.39 -13.37 30.65
N GLY A 70 5.37 -12.94 31.42
CA GLY A 70 5.52 -12.61 32.84
C GLY A 70 6.24 -11.28 33.10
N ILE A 71 6.56 -10.50 32.05
CA ILE A 71 7.26 -9.22 32.16
C ILE A 71 6.24 -8.10 32.22
N ASP A 72 6.24 -7.30 33.29
CA ASP A 72 5.35 -6.14 33.45
C ASP A 72 6.11 -4.81 33.47
N ASP A 73 5.37 -3.71 33.40
CA ASP A 73 5.95 -2.35 33.44
C ASP A 73 6.72 -2.07 34.74
N ALA A 74 6.44 -2.78 35.84
CA ALA A 74 7.13 -2.57 37.10
C ALA A 74 8.54 -3.19 37.07
N MET A 75 8.70 -4.34 36.41
CA MET A 75 10.00 -4.99 36.21
C MET A 75 10.92 -4.21 35.26
N LEU A 76 10.34 -3.55 34.26
CA LEU A 76 11.09 -2.82 33.23
C LEU A 76 11.47 -1.40 33.66
N ARG A 77 10.77 -0.83 34.64
CA ARG A 77 11.04 0.52 35.13
C ARG A 77 12.44 0.60 35.75
N GLY A 78 13.26 1.51 35.23
CA GLY A 78 14.62 1.74 35.72
C GLY A 78 15.66 0.76 35.16
N GLN A 79 15.26 -0.14 34.26
CA GLN A 79 16.17 -0.92 33.45
C GLN A 79 16.85 -0.04 32.39
N PRO A 80 18.01 -0.44 31.86
CA PRO A 80 18.65 0.30 30.78
C PRO A 80 17.78 0.32 29.51
N THR A 81 17.81 1.43 28.77
CA THR A 81 17.17 1.52 27.46
C THR A 81 18.00 0.78 26.42
N PHE A 82 17.40 0.41 25.28
CA PHE A 82 18.17 -0.20 24.20
C PHE A 82 19.31 0.71 23.72
N GLU A 83 19.04 2.02 23.61
CA GLU A 83 20.02 3.00 23.14
C GLU A 83 21.29 3.01 24.01
N SER A 84 21.16 2.91 25.34
CA SER A 84 22.33 2.86 26.23
C SER A 84 23.08 1.53 26.16
N LEU A 85 22.40 0.43 25.85
CA LEU A 85 23.00 -0.89 25.68
C LEU A 85 23.63 -1.12 24.30
N ALA A 86 23.19 -0.37 23.29
CA ALA A 86 23.49 -0.66 21.89
C ALA A 86 24.98 -0.79 21.58
N PRO A 87 25.90 0.08 22.06
CA PRO A 87 27.33 -0.08 21.78
C PRO A 87 27.90 -1.41 22.28
N ALA A 88 27.64 -1.76 23.55
CA ALA A 88 28.13 -3.00 24.16
C ALA A 88 27.50 -4.25 23.52
N LEU A 89 26.21 -4.18 23.17
CA LEU A 89 25.53 -5.28 22.49
C LEU A 89 26.05 -5.46 21.05
N ALA A 90 26.34 -4.37 20.34
CA ALA A 90 26.93 -4.44 19.00
C ALA A 90 28.29 -5.13 19.04
N GLU A 91 29.15 -4.81 20.01
CA GLU A 91 30.42 -5.49 20.22
C GLU A 91 30.22 -6.98 20.56
N ARG A 92 29.28 -7.30 21.45
CA ARG A 92 28.96 -8.69 21.81
C ARG A 92 28.50 -9.51 20.61
N LEU A 93 27.81 -8.92 19.63
CA LEU A 93 27.30 -9.64 18.45
C LEU A 93 28.25 -9.59 17.25
N HIS A 94 29.28 -8.73 17.27
CA HIS A 94 30.12 -8.45 16.11
C HIS A 94 30.95 -9.67 15.69
N GLY A 95 30.93 -9.99 14.39
CA GLY A 95 31.76 -11.05 13.79
C GLY A 95 31.31 -12.49 14.10
N LYS A 96 30.23 -12.66 14.88
CA LYS A 96 29.72 -13.97 15.33
C LYS A 96 28.60 -14.48 14.42
N LEU A 97 28.36 -15.79 14.41
CA LEU A 97 27.16 -16.37 13.76
C LEU A 97 25.94 -16.14 14.65
N PHE A 98 24.94 -15.40 14.15
CA PHE A 98 23.69 -15.17 14.86
C PHE A 98 22.71 -16.32 14.63
N VAL A 99 22.32 -17.01 15.70
CA VAL A 99 21.41 -18.15 15.67
C VAL A 99 20.18 -17.82 16.50
N ALA A 100 18.98 -18.02 15.94
CA ALA A 100 17.73 -17.79 16.67
C ALA A 100 16.60 -18.71 16.16
N HIS A 101 15.58 -18.90 16.98
CA HIS A 101 14.40 -19.68 16.63
C HIS A 101 13.41 -18.81 15.87
N ASN A 102 13.19 -19.13 14.59
CA ASN A 102 12.57 -18.18 13.67
C ASN A 102 13.36 -16.85 13.57
N ALA A 103 14.68 -16.95 13.39
CA ALA A 103 15.66 -15.85 13.46
C ALA A 103 15.32 -14.54 12.73
N ARG A 104 14.41 -14.57 11.76
CA ARG A 104 13.85 -13.37 11.15
C ARG A 104 13.22 -12.41 12.17
N PHE A 105 12.54 -12.95 13.18
CA PHE A 105 11.87 -12.18 14.22
C PHE A 105 12.90 -11.41 15.05
N ASP A 106 13.80 -12.14 15.74
CA ASP A 106 14.78 -11.57 16.66
C ASP A 106 15.74 -10.62 15.94
N TYR A 107 16.26 -11.05 14.79
CA TYR A 107 17.14 -10.23 13.97
C TYR A 107 16.45 -8.94 13.51
N GLY A 108 15.16 -9.00 13.18
CA GLY A 108 14.37 -7.85 12.76
C GLY A 108 14.23 -6.79 13.86
N PHE A 109 13.92 -7.23 15.09
CA PHE A 109 13.84 -6.36 16.26
C PHE A 109 15.18 -5.70 16.58
N LEU A 110 16.26 -6.49 16.70
CA LEU A 110 17.60 -5.95 16.95
C LEU A 110 18.02 -4.95 15.87
N LYS A 111 17.86 -5.31 14.59
CA LYS A 111 18.21 -4.42 13.48
C LYS A 111 17.45 -3.09 13.54
N ASN A 112 16.19 -3.09 13.95
CA ASN A 112 15.43 -1.86 14.05
C ASN A 112 15.82 -1.02 15.27
N GLU A 113 16.03 -1.65 16.42
CA GLU A 113 16.51 -0.94 17.63
C GLU A 113 17.92 -0.36 17.44
N PHE A 114 18.84 -1.11 16.82
CA PHE A 114 20.16 -0.57 16.44
C PHE A 114 20.05 0.61 15.49
N ARG A 115 19.15 0.54 14.50
CA ARG A 115 18.89 1.66 13.59
C ARG A 115 18.37 2.89 14.34
N ARG A 116 17.49 2.72 15.33
CA ARG A 116 17.00 3.82 16.19
C ARG A 116 18.14 4.44 16.99
N ALA A 117 19.07 3.63 17.48
CA ALA A 117 20.29 4.06 18.16
C ALA A 117 21.40 4.58 17.22
N GLY A 118 21.13 4.72 15.91
CA GLY A 118 22.12 5.21 14.94
C GLY A 118 23.24 4.23 14.57
N ILE A 119 23.12 2.96 14.94
CA ILE A 119 24.13 1.92 14.70
C ILE A 119 23.69 1.00 13.55
N ALA A 120 24.57 0.80 12.57
CA ALA A 120 24.33 -0.14 11.48
C ALA A 120 24.60 -1.59 11.94
N PHE A 121 23.56 -2.39 12.14
CA PHE A 121 23.69 -3.78 12.55
C PHE A 121 23.58 -4.76 11.38
N ARG A 122 24.57 -5.65 11.25
CA ARG A 122 24.62 -6.75 10.28
C ARG A 122 25.29 -7.97 10.91
N ALA A 123 24.72 -9.15 10.69
CA ALA A 123 25.27 -10.42 11.12
C ALA A 123 24.91 -11.51 10.10
N ASP A 124 25.71 -12.56 10.03
CA ASP A 124 25.30 -13.78 9.33
C ASP A 124 24.27 -14.51 10.20
N THR A 125 23.16 -14.95 9.60
CA THR A 125 22.01 -15.45 10.35
C THR A 125 21.69 -16.90 10.00
N LEU A 126 21.46 -17.71 11.04
CA LEU A 126 20.97 -19.08 10.94
C LEU A 126 19.66 -19.23 11.73
N CYS A 127 18.65 -19.78 11.07
CA CYS A 127 17.34 -20.04 11.68
C CYS A 127 17.23 -21.52 12.06
N THR A 128 17.07 -21.81 13.35
CA THR A 128 17.02 -23.20 13.85
C THR A 128 15.82 -23.97 13.32
N VAL A 129 14.69 -23.31 13.03
CA VAL A 129 13.54 -23.95 12.35
C VAL A 129 13.93 -24.47 10.96
N ARG A 130 14.71 -23.70 10.20
CA ARG A 130 15.16 -24.10 8.85
C ARG A 130 16.22 -25.19 8.94
N LEU A 131 17.14 -25.08 9.89
CA LEU A 131 18.14 -26.12 10.16
C LEU A 131 17.47 -27.44 10.54
N SER A 132 16.49 -27.38 11.43
CA SER A 132 15.72 -28.53 11.84
C SER A 132 14.96 -29.18 10.67
N ARG A 133 14.37 -28.41 9.76
CA ARG A 133 13.72 -28.94 8.54
C ARG A 133 14.70 -29.64 7.61
N ALA A 134 15.90 -29.08 7.45
CA ALA A 134 16.92 -29.68 6.60
C ALA A 134 17.46 -30.99 7.18
N LEU A 135 17.66 -31.04 8.49
CA LEU A 135 18.18 -32.24 9.17
C LEU A 135 17.11 -33.30 9.40
N PHE A 136 15.84 -32.92 9.58
CA PHE A 136 14.75 -33.84 9.86
C PHE A 136 13.57 -33.66 8.88
N PRO A 137 13.75 -33.97 7.58
CA PRO A 137 12.78 -33.65 6.53
C PRO A 137 11.45 -34.42 6.64
N SER A 138 11.43 -35.54 7.37
CA SER A 138 10.23 -36.37 7.59
C SER A 138 9.34 -35.89 8.74
N VAL A 139 9.74 -34.85 9.48
CA VAL A 139 9.01 -34.33 10.63
C VAL A 139 8.16 -33.13 10.23
N GLU A 140 6.91 -33.07 10.68
CA GLU A 140 6.00 -31.99 10.30
C GLU A 140 6.20 -30.70 11.13
N ARG A 141 6.52 -30.84 12.42
CA ARG A 141 6.60 -29.72 13.38
C ARG A 141 8.03 -29.42 13.80
N HIS A 142 8.41 -28.14 13.69
CA HIS A 142 9.76 -27.64 13.99
C HIS A 142 9.78 -26.39 14.88
N GLY A 143 8.65 -26.07 15.54
CA GLY A 143 8.60 -25.02 16.55
C GLY A 143 9.37 -25.44 17.81
N LEU A 144 9.69 -24.50 18.69
CA LEU A 144 10.57 -24.75 19.83
C LEU A 144 10.04 -25.86 20.73
N ASP A 145 8.74 -25.85 21.05
CA ASP A 145 8.11 -26.93 21.84
C ASP A 145 8.22 -28.31 21.16
N ALA A 146 8.17 -28.36 19.83
CA ALA A 146 8.36 -29.60 19.09
C ALA A 146 9.82 -30.07 19.11
N LEU A 147 10.79 -29.14 19.12
CA LEU A 147 12.20 -29.47 19.30
C LEU A 147 12.46 -30.01 20.71
N ILE A 148 11.90 -29.35 21.73
CA ILE A 148 11.97 -29.79 23.13
C ILE A 148 11.47 -31.23 23.25
N ALA A 149 10.26 -31.50 22.77
CA ALA A 149 9.65 -32.81 22.89
C ALA A 149 10.39 -33.90 22.08
N ARG A 150 10.90 -33.58 20.89
CA ARG A 150 11.53 -34.58 20.01
C ARG A 150 12.97 -34.93 20.43
N LEU A 151 13.71 -33.96 20.94
CA LEU A 151 15.14 -34.11 21.25
C LEU A 151 15.43 -34.16 22.75
N ASP A 152 14.37 -34.22 23.56
CA ASP A 152 14.43 -34.26 25.03
C ASP A 152 15.28 -33.12 25.58
N LEU A 153 14.99 -31.90 25.13
CA LEU A 153 15.65 -30.69 25.64
C LEU A 153 15.08 -30.33 27.01
N ALA A 154 15.90 -29.77 27.89
CA ALA A 154 15.53 -29.45 29.26
C ALA A 154 15.26 -27.94 29.42
N PRO A 155 13.99 -27.48 29.33
CA PRO A 155 13.64 -26.08 29.51
C PRO A 155 13.80 -25.65 30.97
N GLN A 156 14.46 -24.53 31.21
CA GLN A 156 14.58 -23.90 32.55
C GLN A 156 13.58 -22.73 32.70
N GLY A 157 12.31 -23.01 32.38
CA GLY A 157 11.26 -22.01 32.17
C GLY A 157 11.05 -21.72 30.67
N ARG A 158 9.81 -21.39 30.29
CA ARG A 158 9.44 -21.00 28.91
C ARG A 158 9.05 -19.53 28.90
N HIS A 159 9.25 -18.86 27.76
CA HIS A 159 8.93 -17.44 27.57
C HIS A 159 9.77 -16.50 28.43
N ARG A 160 11.05 -16.86 28.57
CA ARG A 160 12.12 -16.01 29.09
C ARG A 160 13.28 -16.10 28.12
N ALA A 161 13.81 -14.95 27.72
CA ALA A 161 14.72 -14.88 26.59
C ALA A 161 15.96 -15.77 26.77
N LEU A 162 16.60 -15.76 27.94
CA LEU A 162 17.80 -16.58 28.17
C LEU A 162 17.51 -18.08 28.16
N ALA A 163 16.38 -18.50 28.75
CA ALA A 163 16.00 -19.90 28.81
C ALA A 163 15.71 -20.46 27.40
N ASP A 164 15.05 -19.66 26.56
CA ASP A 164 14.76 -20.04 25.18
C ASP A 164 16.02 -20.03 24.30
N ALA A 165 16.96 -19.09 24.51
CA ALA A 165 18.27 -19.11 23.86
C ALA A 165 19.12 -20.34 24.25
N ASP A 166 19.09 -20.76 25.52
CA ASP A 166 19.76 -21.97 25.99
C ASP A 166 19.22 -23.23 25.34
N LEU A 167 17.90 -23.33 25.13
CA LEU A 167 17.30 -24.44 24.38
C LEU A 167 17.84 -24.54 22.95
N LEU A 168 18.23 -23.43 22.32
CA LEU A 168 18.85 -23.46 21.00
C LEU A 168 20.27 -23.98 21.04
N TRP A 169 21.02 -23.68 22.10
CA TRP A 169 22.32 -24.29 22.36
C TRP A 169 22.19 -25.80 22.62
N GLN A 170 21.23 -26.24 23.43
CA GLN A 170 20.95 -27.66 23.65
C GLN A 170 20.57 -28.35 22.32
N PHE A 171 19.73 -27.71 21.50
CA PHE A 171 19.41 -28.20 20.16
C PHE A 171 20.68 -28.38 19.30
N TRP A 172 21.59 -27.41 19.35
CA TRP A 172 22.87 -27.46 18.64
C TRP A 172 23.71 -28.67 19.07
N LEU A 173 23.85 -28.90 20.38
CA LEU A 173 24.56 -30.08 20.90
C LEU A 173 23.90 -31.39 20.44
N LYS A 174 22.57 -31.50 20.55
CA LYS A 174 21.86 -32.73 20.16
C LYS A 174 22.00 -33.05 18.68
N ILE A 175 21.97 -32.06 17.78
CA ILE A 175 22.16 -32.34 16.35
C ILE A 175 23.57 -32.84 16.03
N HIS A 176 24.60 -32.34 16.70
CA HIS A 176 25.99 -32.81 16.55
C HIS A 176 26.22 -34.20 17.15
N ALA A 177 25.38 -34.65 18.08
CA ALA A 177 25.37 -36.03 18.55
C ALA A 177 24.67 -36.99 17.57
N LEU A 178 23.75 -36.48 16.73
CA LEU A 178 22.92 -37.28 15.83
C LEU A 178 23.46 -37.35 14.40
N TYR A 179 24.11 -36.29 13.92
CA TYR A 179 24.62 -36.17 12.56
C TYR A 179 26.13 -35.88 12.54
N SER A 180 26.79 -36.26 11.46
CA SER A 180 28.20 -35.93 11.27
C SER A 180 28.40 -34.42 11.14
N GLN A 181 29.58 -33.95 11.55
CA GLN A 181 29.97 -32.55 11.44
C GLN A 181 29.88 -32.05 10.00
N ASP A 182 30.35 -32.83 9.01
CA ASP A 182 30.29 -32.46 7.59
C ASP A 182 28.86 -32.19 7.08
N LEU A 183 27.89 -33.00 7.54
CA LEU A 183 26.48 -32.83 7.13
C LEU A 183 25.89 -31.56 7.73
N ILE A 184 26.19 -31.31 9.00
CA ILE A 184 25.73 -30.09 9.69
C ILE A 184 26.39 -28.87 9.05
N ASP A 185 27.70 -28.89 8.80
CA ASP A 185 28.44 -27.80 8.16
C ASP A 185 27.90 -27.52 6.75
N ALA A 186 27.57 -28.56 5.97
CA ALA A 186 26.92 -28.40 4.66
C ALA A 186 25.52 -27.76 4.79
N ALA A 187 24.72 -28.21 5.76
CA ALA A 187 23.39 -27.64 6.01
C ALA A 187 23.50 -26.18 6.48
N VAL A 188 24.39 -25.89 7.43
CA VAL A 188 24.68 -24.55 7.94
C VAL A 188 25.16 -23.66 6.81
N LYS A 189 26.15 -24.07 6.01
CA LYS A 189 26.64 -23.30 4.85
C LYS A 189 25.52 -22.96 3.86
N THR A 190 24.59 -23.89 3.63
CA THR A 190 23.44 -23.69 2.73
C THR A 190 22.37 -22.77 3.34
N LEU A 191 22.18 -22.86 4.67
CA LEU A 191 21.09 -22.19 5.37
C LEU A 191 21.45 -20.86 5.98
N VAL A 192 22.74 -20.64 6.27
CA VAL A 192 23.33 -19.37 6.68
C VAL A 192 23.08 -18.42 5.54
N LYS A 193 22.01 -17.66 5.72
CA LYS A 193 21.65 -16.60 4.82
C LYS A 193 22.36 -15.37 5.37
N ARG A 194 23.27 -14.80 4.58
CA ARG A 194 23.21 -13.34 4.44
C ARG A 194 21.81 -13.06 3.91
N ALA A 195 21.04 -12.18 4.54
CA ALA A 195 19.64 -11.89 4.20
C ALA A 195 19.34 -12.14 2.70
N SER A 196 18.65 -13.25 2.36
CA SER A 196 18.54 -13.74 0.98
C SER A 196 17.13 -14.15 0.55
N LEU A 197 16.87 -13.72 -0.68
CA LEU A 197 15.79 -13.90 -1.66
C LEU A 197 14.94 -15.20 -1.67
N PRO A 198 13.75 -15.18 -2.31
CA PRO A 198 12.96 -16.36 -2.67
C PRO A 198 13.69 -17.29 -3.65
N ALA A 199 13.47 -18.60 -3.50
CA ALA A 199 14.18 -19.67 -4.21
C ALA A 199 13.92 -19.75 -5.73
N ALA A 200 12.92 -19.03 -6.26
CA ALA A 200 12.55 -19.07 -7.68
C ALA A 200 13.18 -17.94 -8.52
N LEU A 201 13.85 -16.98 -7.89
CA LEU A 201 14.56 -15.92 -8.61
C LEU A 201 15.99 -16.36 -8.92
N PRO A 202 16.52 -16.04 -10.12
CA PRO A 202 17.91 -16.29 -10.45
C PRO A 202 18.84 -15.68 -9.40
N GLU A 203 19.92 -16.38 -9.08
CA GLU A 203 20.97 -15.86 -8.21
C GLU A 203 21.52 -14.55 -8.80
N GLY A 204 21.62 -13.50 -7.98
CA GLY A 204 22.03 -12.15 -8.42
C GLY A 204 20.92 -11.25 -9.00
N ALA A 205 19.66 -11.71 -9.06
CA ALA A 205 18.55 -10.90 -9.59
C ALA A 205 18.32 -9.56 -8.84
N LEU A 206 18.63 -9.48 -7.54
CA LEU A 206 18.60 -8.20 -6.81
C LEU A 206 19.86 -7.36 -6.99
N ASP A 207 20.99 -8.00 -7.22
CA ASP A 207 22.26 -7.29 -7.33
C ASP A 207 22.31 -6.46 -8.61
N ALA A 208 21.66 -6.95 -9.67
CA ALA A 208 21.46 -6.26 -10.95
C ALA A 208 20.49 -5.06 -10.89
N LEU A 209 19.71 -4.90 -9.81
CA LEU A 209 18.78 -3.78 -9.72
C LEU A 209 19.53 -2.46 -9.51
N PRO A 210 19.16 -1.39 -10.22
CA PRO A 210 19.79 -0.10 -10.06
C PRO A 210 19.34 0.57 -8.76
N SER A 211 20.18 1.45 -8.21
CA SER A 211 19.84 2.31 -7.06
C SER A 211 19.19 3.63 -7.50
N THR A 212 18.45 3.62 -8.61
CA THR A 212 17.82 4.80 -9.23
C THR A 212 16.31 4.84 -8.95
N PRO A 213 15.65 6.00 -9.17
CA PRO A 213 14.20 6.09 -9.19
C PRO A 213 13.58 5.25 -10.30
N GLY A 214 12.37 4.75 -10.08
CA GLY A 214 11.62 4.04 -11.12
C GLY A 214 10.46 3.21 -10.62
N VAL A 215 10.00 2.33 -11.51
CA VAL A 215 8.90 1.40 -11.28
C VAL A 215 9.42 -0.04 -11.41
N TYR A 216 9.00 -0.92 -10.50
CA TYR A 216 9.27 -2.36 -10.57
C TYR A 216 7.96 -3.13 -10.72
N LEU A 217 8.06 -4.25 -11.43
CA LEU A 217 6.96 -5.17 -11.70
C LEU A 217 7.37 -6.57 -11.23
N PHE A 218 6.46 -7.21 -10.52
CA PHE A 218 6.58 -8.58 -10.08
C PHE A 218 5.69 -9.44 -10.96
N HIS A 219 6.30 -10.42 -11.62
CA HIS A 219 5.63 -11.39 -12.48
C HIS A 219 5.71 -12.77 -11.85
N GLY A 220 4.61 -13.50 -11.94
CA GLY A 220 4.46 -14.84 -11.40
C GLY A 220 4.62 -15.92 -12.46
N ASP A 221 3.97 -17.06 -12.21
CA ASP A 221 3.83 -18.12 -13.21
C ASP A 221 3.06 -17.59 -14.44
N ASP A 222 3.38 -18.13 -15.62
CA ASP A 222 2.83 -17.73 -16.93
C ASP A 222 2.96 -16.23 -17.28
N ASP A 223 3.97 -15.56 -16.73
CA ASP A 223 4.26 -14.12 -16.88
C ASP A 223 3.08 -13.20 -16.47
N VAL A 224 2.21 -13.70 -15.58
CA VAL A 224 1.11 -12.90 -15.03
C VAL A 224 1.67 -11.80 -14.13
N THR A 225 1.32 -10.54 -14.42
CA THR A 225 1.73 -9.42 -13.57
C THR A 225 1.01 -9.48 -12.22
N LEU A 226 1.77 -9.75 -11.18
CA LEU A 226 1.28 -9.88 -9.81
C LEU A 226 1.18 -8.52 -9.13
N TYR A 227 2.19 -7.66 -9.30
CA TYR A 227 2.28 -6.39 -8.61
C TYR A 227 3.11 -5.36 -9.38
N VAL A 228 2.73 -4.09 -9.28
CA VAL A 228 3.50 -2.96 -9.79
C VAL A 228 3.69 -1.97 -8.65
N GLY A 229 4.91 -1.48 -8.44
CA GLY A 229 5.20 -0.48 -7.42
C GLY A 229 6.28 0.50 -7.83
N LYS A 230 6.31 1.67 -7.18
CA LYS A 230 7.32 2.71 -7.39
C LYS A 230 8.39 2.78 -6.29
N SER A 231 9.52 3.44 -6.59
CA SER A 231 10.53 3.84 -5.62
C SER A 231 11.42 4.98 -6.11
N ILE A 232 12.02 5.74 -5.20
CA ILE A 232 13.18 6.61 -5.48
C ILE A 232 14.51 5.84 -5.49
N ASN A 233 14.50 4.61 -4.97
CA ASN A 233 15.63 3.68 -5.01
C ASN A 233 15.10 2.25 -5.24
N LEU A 234 15.21 1.77 -6.48
CA LEU A 234 14.67 0.49 -6.91
C LEU A 234 15.31 -0.67 -6.14
N LYS A 235 16.65 -0.76 -6.10
CA LYS A 235 17.37 -1.81 -5.39
C LYS A 235 16.95 -1.94 -3.94
N GLN A 236 16.92 -0.84 -3.19
CA GLN A 236 16.52 -0.83 -1.78
C GLN A 236 15.08 -1.30 -1.60
N ARG A 237 14.14 -0.77 -2.39
CA ARG A 237 12.71 -1.06 -2.25
C ARG A 237 12.37 -2.49 -2.62
N VAL A 238 12.95 -2.99 -3.71
CA VAL A 238 12.74 -4.37 -4.14
C VAL A 238 13.40 -5.34 -3.18
N THR A 239 14.62 -5.05 -2.70
CA THR A 239 15.27 -5.85 -1.65
C THR A 239 14.44 -5.89 -0.37
N ALA A 240 13.74 -4.80 -0.01
CA ALA A 240 12.85 -4.76 1.14
C ALA A 240 11.62 -5.68 0.99
N HIS A 241 11.18 -6.01 -0.24
CA HIS A 241 10.13 -7.01 -0.46
C HIS A 241 10.61 -8.43 -0.12
N PHE A 242 11.91 -8.69 -0.20
CA PHE A 242 12.52 -10.02 -0.02
C PHE A 242 13.32 -10.17 1.27
N SER A 243 13.66 -9.06 1.90
CA SER A 243 14.09 -8.99 3.28
C SER A 243 12.85 -9.25 4.12
N GLY A 244 12.39 -10.49 4.26
CA GLY A 244 11.09 -10.69 4.88
C GLY A 244 11.15 -10.23 6.33
N ASP A 245 10.46 -9.25 6.90
CA ASP A 245 9.60 -8.09 6.55
C ASP A 245 8.39 -8.19 5.62
N HIS A 246 7.81 -9.36 5.44
CA HIS A 246 6.37 -9.43 5.13
C HIS A 246 5.52 -9.04 6.35
N ARG A 247 5.31 -7.73 6.54
CA ARG A 247 4.37 -7.17 7.55
C ARG A 247 2.90 -7.40 7.20
N LEU A 248 2.60 -7.82 5.98
CA LEU A 248 1.25 -8.12 5.51
C LEU A 248 1.23 -9.54 4.89
N ALA A 249 0.23 -10.35 5.20
CA ALA A 249 0.03 -11.70 4.62
C ALA A 249 0.07 -11.71 3.08
N LYS A 250 -0.21 -10.55 2.48
CA LYS A 250 -0.16 -10.29 1.05
C LYS A 250 1.26 -10.27 0.49
N ASP A 251 2.23 -9.72 1.22
CA ASP A 251 3.62 -9.63 0.77
C ASP A 251 4.31 -11.01 0.78
N LEU A 252 3.88 -11.90 1.69
CA LEU A 252 4.23 -13.34 1.69
C LEU A 252 3.72 -14.04 0.42
N SER A 253 2.44 -13.85 0.08
CA SER A 253 1.84 -14.50 -1.09
C SER A 253 2.48 -14.04 -2.41
N ILE A 254 2.80 -12.75 -2.52
CA ILE A 254 3.48 -12.17 -3.68
C ILE A 254 4.90 -12.73 -3.76
N SER A 255 5.67 -12.66 -2.67
CA SER A 255 7.05 -13.14 -2.58
C SER A 255 7.24 -14.60 -2.99
N GLN A 256 6.31 -15.48 -2.63
CA GLN A 256 6.36 -16.90 -3.00
C GLN A 256 5.96 -17.16 -4.46
N ALA A 257 5.09 -16.33 -5.02
CA ALA A 257 4.62 -16.46 -6.39
C ALA A 257 5.53 -15.80 -7.42
N ILE A 258 6.48 -14.93 -7.00
CA ILE A 258 7.39 -14.25 -7.93
C ILE A 258 8.30 -15.26 -8.66
N ARG A 259 8.38 -15.07 -9.98
CA ARG A 259 9.30 -15.77 -10.88
C ARG A 259 10.24 -14.81 -11.61
N ARG A 260 9.78 -13.58 -11.87
CA ARG A 260 10.56 -12.58 -12.60
C ARG A 260 10.32 -11.18 -12.03
N ILE A 261 11.39 -10.39 -11.97
CA ILE A 261 11.35 -8.97 -11.63
C ILE A 261 11.70 -8.19 -12.90
N GLU A 262 10.81 -7.30 -13.31
CA GLU A 262 11.08 -6.29 -14.32
C GLU A 262 11.19 -4.93 -13.62
N TYR A 263 12.01 -4.04 -14.16
CA TYR A 263 12.09 -2.67 -13.69
C TYR A 263 12.22 -1.70 -14.85
N ARG A 264 11.80 -0.46 -14.61
CA ARG A 264 11.89 0.65 -15.55
C ARG A 264 12.37 1.87 -14.77
N GLU A 265 13.57 2.32 -15.10
CA GLU A 265 14.18 3.49 -14.48
C GLU A 265 13.48 4.78 -14.92
N THR A 266 13.37 5.74 -14.01
CA THR A 266 12.89 7.09 -14.28
C THR A 266 13.92 8.09 -13.81
N VAL A 267 13.85 9.33 -14.32
CA VAL A 267 14.81 10.38 -13.96
C VAL A 267 14.60 10.82 -12.50
N GLY A 268 13.34 10.90 -12.04
CA GLY A 268 13.04 11.20 -10.65
C GLY A 268 11.76 10.56 -10.14
N GLU A 269 11.28 11.08 -9.02
CA GLU A 269 10.08 10.59 -8.33
C GLU A 269 8.81 10.86 -9.13
N LEU A 270 8.74 11.99 -9.86
CA LEU A 270 7.53 12.35 -10.60
C LEU A 270 7.31 11.35 -11.74
N GLY A 271 8.35 11.02 -12.49
CA GLY A 271 8.29 9.97 -13.51
C GLY A 271 7.85 8.63 -12.93
N ALA A 272 8.39 8.24 -11.77
CA ALA A 272 8.03 6.97 -11.12
C ALA A 272 6.54 6.93 -10.71
N LEU A 273 6.02 8.04 -10.18
CA LEU A 273 4.61 8.21 -9.81
C LEU A 273 3.67 8.10 -11.02
N LEU A 274 3.98 8.82 -12.11
CA LEU A 274 3.16 8.83 -13.32
C LEU A 274 3.19 7.46 -14.04
N LEU A 275 4.37 6.86 -14.13
CA LEU A 275 4.54 5.55 -14.78
C LEU A 275 3.86 4.42 -13.98
N GLU A 276 3.93 4.43 -12.65
CA GLU A 276 3.20 3.47 -11.81
C GLU A 276 1.70 3.59 -12.04
N ALA A 277 1.15 4.80 -12.00
CA ALA A 277 -0.29 5.04 -12.21
C ALA A 277 -0.75 4.50 -13.57
N LYS A 278 0.04 4.70 -14.62
CA LYS A 278 -0.22 4.16 -15.96
C LYS A 278 -0.17 2.63 -15.98
N LEU A 279 0.93 2.02 -15.52
CA LEU A 279 1.14 0.58 -15.59
C LEU A 279 0.13 -0.21 -14.76
N VAL A 280 -0.31 0.30 -13.60
CA VAL A 280 -1.36 -0.38 -12.81
C VAL A 280 -2.69 -0.40 -13.54
N LYS A 281 -3.03 0.64 -14.31
CA LYS A 281 -4.26 0.73 -15.12
C LYS A 281 -4.21 -0.16 -16.36
N ASP A 282 -3.07 -0.16 -17.04
CA ASP A 282 -2.83 -0.92 -18.26
C ASP A 282 -2.74 -2.43 -17.97
N LEU A 283 -2.00 -2.84 -16.93
CA LEU A 283 -1.72 -4.26 -16.63
C LEU A 283 -2.67 -4.89 -15.61
N ARG A 284 -3.39 -4.08 -14.81
CA ARG A 284 -4.35 -4.53 -13.77
C ARG A 284 -3.82 -5.67 -12.87
N PRO A 285 -2.62 -5.51 -12.30
CA PRO A 285 -1.85 -6.60 -11.68
C PRO A 285 -2.51 -7.23 -10.45
N VAL A 286 -2.56 -8.55 -10.33
CA VAL A 286 -3.42 -9.33 -9.38
C VAL A 286 -3.48 -8.79 -7.95
N HIS A 287 -2.39 -8.23 -7.41
CA HIS A 287 -2.33 -7.77 -6.03
C HIS A 287 -2.44 -6.26 -5.83
N ASN A 288 -2.33 -5.38 -6.83
CA ASN A 288 -2.59 -3.95 -6.57
C ASN A 288 -4.06 -3.76 -6.11
N ARG A 289 -4.32 -2.90 -5.13
CA ARG A 289 -5.71 -2.63 -4.65
C ARG A 289 -6.15 -1.23 -5.07
N LEU A 290 -5.24 -0.28 -4.92
CA LEU A 290 -5.35 1.08 -5.41
C LEU A 290 -5.08 1.12 -6.92
N LEU A 291 -5.58 2.14 -7.60
CA LEU A 291 -5.37 2.42 -9.04
C LEU A 291 -5.94 1.38 -10.04
N LYS A 292 -6.32 0.18 -9.58
CA LYS A 292 -6.92 -0.88 -10.41
C LYS A 292 -8.31 -0.59 -10.94
N ARG A 293 -9.17 -0.08 -10.06
CA ARG A 293 -10.58 0.13 -10.37
C ARG A 293 -10.67 1.46 -11.07
N ALA A 294 -10.88 1.41 -12.39
CA ALA A 294 -11.44 2.51 -13.16
C ALA A 294 -12.91 2.74 -12.77
N SER A 295 -13.23 2.82 -11.47
CA SER A 295 -14.47 3.47 -11.06
C SER A 295 -14.34 4.89 -11.56
N PRO A 296 -15.25 5.35 -12.43
CA PRO A 296 -15.11 6.65 -13.03
C PRO A 296 -15.12 7.68 -11.91
N ALA A 297 -14.07 8.49 -11.88
CA ALA A 297 -13.96 9.58 -10.93
C ALA A 297 -15.21 10.45 -11.01
N CYS A 298 -15.63 10.97 -9.87
CA CYS A 298 -16.81 11.82 -9.77
C CYS A 298 -16.40 13.21 -9.31
N ALA A 299 -17.09 14.23 -9.80
CA ALA A 299 -16.93 15.60 -9.34
C ALA A 299 -18.31 16.26 -9.22
N TRP A 300 -18.47 17.15 -8.24
CA TRP A 300 -19.68 17.95 -8.13
C TRP A 300 -19.59 19.14 -9.08
N GLN A 301 -20.63 19.41 -9.86
CA GLN A 301 -20.76 20.60 -10.68
C GLN A 301 -21.87 21.49 -10.12
N TRP A 302 -21.60 22.79 -10.01
CA TRP A 302 -22.65 23.76 -9.70
C TRP A 302 -22.56 24.97 -10.62
N LEU A 303 -23.39 24.96 -11.67
CA LEU A 303 -23.46 26.07 -12.61
C LEU A 303 -24.11 27.32 -11.97
N PRO A 304 -23.72 28.54 -12.40
CA PRO A 304 -24.44 29.75 -12.05
C PRO A 304 -25.93 29.63 -12.38
N GLY A 305 -26.80 30.07 -11.47
CA GLY A 305 -28.26 29.98 -11.64
C GLY A 305 -28.88 28.59 -11.45
N ALA A 306 -28.08 27.51 -11.36
CA ALA A 306 -28.62 26.18 -11.08
C ALA A 306 -29.10 26.07 -9.61
N PRO A 307 -30.25 25.41 -9.35
CA PRO A 307 -30.85 25.34 -8.03
C PRO A 307 -30.07 24.48 -7.04
N SER A 308 -29.31 23.49 -7.52
CA SER A 308 -28.54 22.55 -6.69
C SER A 308 -27.32 22.03 -7.46
N PRO A 309 -26.29 21.52 -6.75
CA PRO A 309 -25.16 20.86 -7.40
C PRO A 309 -25.56 19.50 -7.99
N VAL A 310 -24.87 19.08 -9.06
CA VAL A 310 -25.08 17.80 -9.74
C VAL A 310 -23.78 17.00 -9.74
N LEU A 311 -23.86 15.70 -9.47
CA LEU A 311 -22.70 14.83 -9.49
C LEU A 311 -22.41 14.34 -10.92
N LEU A 312 -21.29 14.78 -11.50
CA LEU A 312 -20.78 14.28 -12.76
C LEU A 312 -19.87 13.07 -12.56
N ARG A 313 -19.80 12.22 -13.59
CA ARG A 313 -18.91 11.05 -13.63
C ARG A 313 -18.02 11.10 -14.87
N ALA A 314 -16.75 10.74 -14.71
CA ALA A 314 -15.72 10.80 -15.74
C ALA A 314 -15.94 9.83 -16.92
N ASP A 315 -16.78 8.80 -16.77
CA ASP A 315 -17.18 7.91 -17.86
C ASP A 315 -18.27 8.50 -18.77
N LYS A 316 -18.99 9.52 -18.29
CA LYS A 316 -20.10 10.15 -19.03
C LYS A 316 -19.79 11.56 -19.52
N ARG A 317 -18.79 12.20 -18.90
CA ARG A 317 -18.38 13.58 -19.15
C ARG A 317 -16.88 13.70 -18.97
N ASP A 318 -16.24 14.47 -19.84
CA ASP A 318 -14.83 14.82 -19.69
C ASP A 318 -14.67 15.93 -18.64
N LEU A 319 -14.32 15.55 -17.42
CA LEU A 319 -14.18 16.48 -16.29
C LEU A 319 -13.09 17.54 -16.53
N SER A 320 -12.16 17.34 -17.47
CA SER A 320 -11.16 18.36 -17.81
C SER A 320 -11.77 19.60 -18.49
N ARG A 321 -12.93 19.43 -19.14
CA ARG A 321 -13.61 20.46 -19.96
C ARG A 321 -14.78 21.13 -19.24
N GLU A 322 -15.39 20.41 -18.31
CA GLU A 322 -16.54 20.90 -17.55
C GLU A 322 -16.18 22.09 -16.65
N PRO A 323 -17.00 23.16 -16.63
CA PRO A 323 -16.79 24.30 -15.74
C PRO A 323 -17.38 24.05 -14.35
N HIS A 324 -16.99 24.88 -13.37
CA HIS A 324 -17.56 24.93 -12.02
C HIS A 324 -17.59 23.58 -11.29
N LEU A 325 -16.48 22.85 -11.36
CA LEU A 325 -16.32 21.57 -10.69
C LEU A 325 -15.68 21.71 -9.30
N PHE A 326 -16.13 20.86 -8.38
CA PHE A 326 -15.73 20.83 -6.97
C PHE A 326 -15.42 19.40 -6.55
N GLY A 327 -14.18 19.18 -6.12
CA GLY A 327 -13.63 17.92 -5.63
C GLY A 327 -13.55 16.80 -6.67
N VAL A 328 -12.48 16.00 -6.60
CA VAL A 328 -12.33 14.77 -7.40
C VAL A 328 -12.43 13.58 -6.46
N PHE A 329 -13.40 12.70 -6.70
CA PHE A 329 -13.70 11.58 -5.82
C PHE A 329 -13.60 10.24 -6.55
N ALA A 330 -12.96 9.26 -5.92
CA ALA A 330 -12.82 7.91 -6.46
C ALA A 330 -14.15 7.11 -6.54
N SER A 331 -15.23 7.59 -5.91
CA SER A 331 -16.54 6.96 -5.99
C SER A 331 -17.68 7.93 -5.66
N ARG A 332 -18.89 7.60 -6.12
CA ARG A 332 -20.13 8.30 -5.73
C ARG A 332 -20.32 8.35 -4.22
N GLY A 333 -19.99 7.26 -3.50
CA GLY A 333 -20.11 7.22 -2.04
C GLY A 333 -19.20 8.23 -1.34
N LYS A 334 -17.94 8.35 -1.78
CA LYS A 334 -17.01 9.36 -1.26
C LYS A 334 -17.46 10.78 -1.59
N ALA A 335 -17.97 11.02 -2.80
CA ALA A 335 -18.48 12.34 -3.21
C ALA A 335 -19.69 12.78 -2.37
N HIS A 336 -20.62 11.86 -2.10
CA HIS A 336 -21.77 12.12 -1.23
C HIS A 336 -21.36 12.31 0.23
N GLY A 337 -20.40 11.50 0.72
CA GLY A 337 -19.84 11.66 2.07
C GLY A 337 -19.20 13.03 2.29
N PHE A 338 -18.40 13.49 1.32
CA PHE A 338 -17.81 14.84 1.34
C PHE A 338 -18.88 15.94 1.40
N MET A 339 -19.88 15.88 0.51
CA MET A 339 -20.92 16.91 0.47
C MET A 339 -21.78 16.93 1.75
N ARG A 340 -22.02 15.78 2.38
CA ARG A 340 -22.68 15.71 3.70
C ARG A 340 -21.83 16.33 4.79
N HIS A 341 -20.56 15.95 4.87
CA HIS A 341 -19.65 16.51 5.88
C HIS A 341 -19.56 18.04 5.77
N LEU A 342 -19.39 18.56 4.55
CA LEU A 342 -19.38 20.00 4.29
C LEU A 342 -20.70 20.66 4.70
N ALA A 343 -21.83 19.99 4.44
CA ALA A 343 -23.13 20.52 4.81
C ALA A 343 -23.35 20.55 6.32
N ASP A 344 -22.91 19.53 7.04
CA ASP A 344 -22.96 19.48 8.51
C ASP A 344 -22.06 20.57 9.12
N GLU A 345 -20.83 20.72 8.63
CA GLU A 345 -19.84 21.69 9.12
C GLU A 345 -20.30 23.15 8.93
N HIS A 346 -20.95 23.46 7.80
CA HIS A 346 -21.38 24.81 7.45
C HIS A 346 -22.90 25.06 7.64
N ASN A 347 -23.59 24.16 8.34
CA ASN A 347 -25.05 24.21 8.58
C ASN A 347 -25.89 24.42 7.30
N LEU A 348 -25.52 23.74 6.22
CA LEU A 348 -26.20 23.78 4.93
C LEU A 348 -27.35 22.77 4.87
N CYS A 349 -28.41 23.11 4.13
CA CYS A 349 -29.55 22.21 3.96
C CYS A 349 -29.26 21.03 3.02
N HIS A 350 -29.28 19.80 3.55
CA HIS A 350 -29.13 18.56 2.76
C HIS A 350 -30.16 18.43 1.64
N ALA A 351 -31.41 18.83 1.88
CA ALA A 351 -32.48 18.78 0.89
C ALA A 351 -32.23 19.75 -0.27
N THR A 352 -31.82 20.98 0.02
CA THR A 352 -31.49 21.98 -1.01
C THR A 352 -30.26 21.60 -1.83
N LEU A 353 -29.28 20.92 -1.20
CA LEU A 353 -28.11 20.37 -1.89
C LEU A 353 -28.41 19.09 -2.70
N GLY A 354 -29.64 18.58 -2.66
CA GLY A 354 -30.04 17.36 -3.39
C GLY A 354 -29.49 16.06 -2.80
N LEU A 355 -29.05 16.07 -1.54
CA LEU A 355 -28.57 14.89 -0.81
C LEU A 355 -29.71 14.05 -0.23
N GLU A 356 -30.84 14.69 0.05
CA GLU A 356 -32.05 14.11 0.61
C GLU A 356 -33.28 14.64 -0.13
N LYS A 357 -34.40 13.90 -0.06
CA LYS A 357 -35.66 14.38 -0.61
C LYS A 357 -36.18 15.54 0.23
N ALA A 358 -36.61 16.61 -0.42
CA ALA A 358 -37.26 17.72 0.26
C ALA A 358 -38.54 17.25 0.98
N PRO A 359 -38.83 17.74 2.21
CA PRO A 359 -40.06 17.43 2.92
C PRO A 359 -41.31 17.85 2.14
N THR A 360 -42.40 17.10 2.28
CA THR A 360 -43.68 17.35 1.59
C THR A 360 -44.44 18.59 2.10
N GLY A 361 -43.94 19.28 3.13
CA GLY A 361 -44.44 20.57 3.60
C GLY A 361 -43.28 21.53 3.85
N ARG A 362 -43.20 22.61 3.04
CA ARG A 362 -42.12 23.61 3.14
C ARG A 362 -42.03 24.17 4.56
N THR A 363 -43.15 24.48 5.21
CA THR A 363 -43.19 25.08 6.56
C THR A 363 -42.52 24.29 7.67
N ARG A 364 -42.41 22.95 7.57
CA ARG A 364 -41.83 22.11 8.64
C ARG A 364 -40.30 21.97 8.55
N GLY A 365 -39.71 22.26 7.39
CA GLY A 365 -38.28 22.09 7.14
C GLY A 365 -37.77 20.64 7.23
N CYS A 366 -36.52 20.43 6.83
CA CYS A 366 -35.86 19.12 6.87
C CYS A 366 -35.52 18.69 8.30
N PHE A 367 -35.19 17.40 8.49
CA PHE A 367 -34.77 16.89 9.80
C PHE A 367 -33.60 17.69 10.39
N GLY A 368 -32.60 18.02 9.56
CA GLY A 368 -31.46 18.87 9.96
C GLY A 368 -31.88 20.24 10.52
N PHE A 369 -32.94 20.85 10.00
CA PHE A 369 -33.47 22.12 10.54
C PHE A 369 -34.14 21.91 11.89
N GLN A 370 -34.90 20.81 12.06
CA GLN A 370 -35.58 20.49 13.32
C GLN A 370 -34.60 20.25 14.47
N VAL A 371 -33.42 19.69 14.19
CA VAL A 371 -32.34 19.49 15.17
C VAL A 371 -31.34 20.65 15.22
N LYS A 372 -31.62 21.79 14.58
CA LYS A 372 -30.77 23.00 14.53
C LYS A 372 -29.37 22.81 13.92
N HIS A 373 -29.19 21.83 13.05
CA HIS A 373 -27.96 21.64 12.26
C HIS A 373 -28.03 22.26 10.86
N CYS A 374 -29.13 22.93 10.51
CA CYS A 374 -29.33 23.65 9.25
C CYS A 374 -30.11 24.94 9.51
N LEU A 375 -29.87 25.99 8.71
CA LEU A 375 -30.56 27.28 8.81
C LEU A 375 -31.94 27.33 8.12
N GLY A 376 -32.43 26.21 7.58
CA GLY A 376 -33.82 26.10 7.15
C GLY A 376 -34.11 26.68 5.76
N ALA A 377 -33.17 26.63 4.82
CA ALA A 377 -33.39 27.04 3.43
C ALA A 377 -34.60 26.35 2.77
N CYS A 378 -34.79 25.05 3.02
CA CYS A 378 -35.96 24.31 2.53
C CYS A 378 -37.29 24.74 3.19
N ALA A 379 -37.22 25.42 4.34
CA ALA A 379 -38.36 25.94 5.07
C ALA A 379 -38.71 27.40 4.74
N GLY A 380 -37.89 28.06 3.95
CA GLY A 380 -38.03 29.49 3.64
C GLY A 380 -37.59 30.40 4.79
N VAL A 381 -36.91 29.89 5.80
CA VAL A 381 -36.32 30.69 6.90
C VAL A 381 -35.06 31.40 6.40
N GLU A 382 -34.20 30.65 5.71
CA GLU A 382 -33.08 31.18 4.93
C GLU A 382 -33.51 31.27 3.46
N THR A 383 -33.13 32.34 2.75
CA THR A 383 -33.43 32.43 1.32
C THR A 383 -32.58 31.41 0.55
N LEU A 384 -33.11 30.89 -0.57
CA LEU A 384 -32.34 29.97 -1.41
C LEU A 384 -31.07 30.62 -1.99
N ALA A 385 -31.09 31.94 -2.19
CA ALA A 385 -29.94 32.69 -2.68
C ALA A 385 -28.82 32.76 -1.64
N ASP A 386 -29.14 33.08 -0.38
CA ASP A 386 -28.16 33.14 0.71
C ASP A 386 -27.58 31.75 0.99
N HIS A 387 -28.43 30.72 1.02
CA HIS A 387 -28.01 29.33 1.17
C HIS A 387 -27.03 28.91 0.06
N ALA A 388 -27.36 29.22 -1.20
CA ALA A 388 -26.50 28.91 -2.34
C ALA A 388 -25.18 29.68 -2.31
N ALA A 389 -25.17 30.93 -1.83
CA ALA A 389 -23.94 31.71 -1.67
C ALA A 389 -22.99 31.07 -0.65
N ARG A 390 -23.49 30.76 0.56
CA ARG A 390 -22.70 30.08 1.61
C ARG A 390 -22.21 28.72 1.17
N ALA A 391 -23.07 27.95 0.49
CA ALA A 391 -22.69 26.62 0.00
C ALA A 391 -21.58 26.70 -1.06
N ARG A 392 -21.63 27.70 -1.96
CA ARG A 392 -20.57 27.92 -2.96
C ARG A 392 -19.26 28.40 -2.34
N GLU A 393 -19.34 29.27 -1.33
CA GLU A 393 -18.19 29.72 -0.55
C GLU A 393 -17.51 28.53 0.14
N ALA A 394 -18.28 27.69 0.84
CA ALA A 394 -17.77 26.48 1.48
C ALA A 394 -17.14 25.49 0.46
N LEU A 395 -17.72 25.37 -0.73
CA LEU A 395 -17.18 24.52 -1.80
C LEU A 395 -15.92 25.08 -2.46
N ASP A 396 -15.64 26.39 -2.35
CA ASP A 396 -14.60 27.06 -3.13
C ASP A 396 -13.20 26.50 -2.85
N ALA A 397 -12.93 26.13 -1.60
CA ALA A 397 -11.69 25.45 -1.20
C ALA A 397 -11.45 24.11 -1.91
N SER A 398 -12.51 23.48 -2.42
CA SER A 398 -12.45 22.21 -3.16
C SER A 398 -12.54 22.38 -4.67
N ARG A 399 -12.54 23.63 -5.18
CA ARG A 399 -12.65 23.92 -6.61
C ARG A 399 -11.54 23.23 -7.39
N ILE A 400 -11.94 22.50 -8.43
CA ILE A 400 -10.99 21.82 -9.30
C ILE A 400 -10.23 22.85 -10.13
N VAL A 401 -8.91 22.70 -10.18
CA VAL A 401 -8.06 23.48 -11.08
C VAL A 401 -8.39 23.06 -12.51
N ARG A 402 -8.91 24.00 -13.29
CA ARG A 402 -9.16 23.77 -14.72
C ARG A 402 -7.83 23.57 -15.43
N TRP A 403 -7.82 22.74 -16.48
CA TRP A 403 -6.61 22.60 -17.31
C TRP A 403 -6.22 23.98 -17.85
N PRO A 404 -5.04 24.52 -17.49
CA PRO A 404 -4.73 25.94 -17.71
C PRO A 404 -4.13 26.22 -19.11
N HIS A 405 -4.03 25.21 -19.97
CA HIS A 405 -3.35 25.30 -21.26
C HIS A 405 -4.28 24.94 -22.42
N ASP A 406 -4.05 25.54 -23.60
CA ASP A 406 -4.85 25.28 -24.81
C ASP A 406 -4.62 23.88 -25.41
N GLY A 407 -3.50 23.24 -25.05
CA GLY A 407 -3.10 21.94 -25.56
C GLY A 407 -2.27 21.13 -24.57
N PRO A 408 -1.60 20.07 -25.05
CA PRO A 408 -0.69 19.27 -24.24
C PRO A 408 0.52 20.10 -23.76
N VAL A 409 1.04 19.73 -22.59
CA VAL A 409 2.29 20.27 -22.05
C VAL A 409 3.25 19.15 -21.72
N ALA A 410 4.55 19.41 -21.83
CA ALA A 410 5.59 18.50 -21.41
C ALA A 410 6.29 19.07 -20.17
N ILE A 411 6.21 18.34 -19.06
CA ILE A 411 6.86 18.69 -17.79
C ILE A 411 8.29 18.15 -17.83
N ALA A 412 9.26 19.01 -17.54
CA ALA A 412 10.66 18.62 -17.42
C ALA A 412 10.91 18.01 -16.03
N GLU A 413 11.56 16.86 -16.00
CA GLU A 413 12.17 16.29 -14.81
C GLU A 413 13.67 16.13 -15.08
N ARG A 414 14.49 16.65 -14.16
CA ARG A 414 15.96 16.69 -14.30
C ARG A 414 16.58 16.03 -13.09
N ASP A 415 17.54 15.13 -13.31
CA ASP A 415 18.38 14.60 -12.26
C ASP A 415 19.61 15.49 -12.08
N ALA A 416 19.69 16.16 -10.94
CA ALA A 416 20.78 17.09 -10.63
C ALA A 416 22.16 16.41 -10.55
N GLN A 417 22.23 15.10 -10.30
CA GLN A 417 23.48 14.37 -10.16
C GLN A 417 23.99 13.82 -11.50
N THR A 418 23.09 13.28 -12.33
CA THR A 418 23.46 12.64 -13.60
C THR A 418 23.31 13.54 -14.81
N GLY A 419 22.61 14.68 -14.66
CA GLY A 419 22.27 15.58 -15.77
C GLY A 419 21.23 14.99 -16.73
N ARG A 420 20.65 13.83 -16.42
CA ARG A 420 19.60 13.21 -17.24
C ARG A 420 18.33 14.04 -17.20
N GLU A 421 17.63 14.08 -18.33
CA GLU A 421 16.36 14.76 -18.47
C GLU A 421 15.27 13.79 -18.94
N ALA A 422 14.04 14.06 -18.52
CA ALA A 422 12.84 13.42 -19.02
C ALA A 422 11.74 14.47 -19.24
N TRP A 423 10.94 14.24 -20.26
CA TRP A 423 9.81 15.09 -20.65
C TRP A 423 8.52 14.29 -20.50
N HIS A 424 7.74 14.61 -19.47
CA HIS A 424 6.46 13.95 -19.18
C HIS A 424 5.32 14.70 -19.85
N VAL A 425 4.71 14.10 -20.87
CA VAL A 425 3.65 14.74 -21.64
C VAL A 425 2.30 14.50 -20.98
N ILE A 426 1.61 15.59 -20.66
CA ILE A 426 0.28 15.63 -20.05
C ILE A 426 -0.65 16.42 -20.97
N ASP A 427 -1.83 15.87 -21.25
CA ASP A 427 -2.90 16.59 -21.95
C ASP A 427 -4.17 16.50 -21.12
N ARG A 428 -4.74 17.64 -20.71
CA ARG A 428 -6.05 17.69 -20.02
C ARG A 428 -6.13 16.77 -18.79
N TRP A 429 -5.10 16.81 -17.95
CA TRP A 429 -4.93 15.91 -16.79
C TRP A 429 -4.84 14.42 -17.14
N CYS A 430 -4.53 14.07 -18.38
CA CYS A 430 -4.26 12.70 -18.82
C CYS A 430 -2.77 12.55 -19.07
N TYR A 431 -2.15 11.52 -18.51
CA TYR A 431 -0.74 11.23 -18.75
C TYR A 431 -0.57 10.44 -20.06
N VAL A 432 0.10 11.05 -21.02
CA VAL A 432 0.33 10.49 -22.36
C VAL A 432 1.54 9.56 -22.34
N GLY A 433 2.65 10.00 -21.76
CA GLY A 433 3.88 9.23 -21.68
C GLY A 433 5.10 10.09 -21.34
N THR A 434 6.28 9.50 -21.48
CA THR A 434 7.58 10.16 -21.24
C THR A 434 8.49 9.97 -22.43
N CYS A 435 9.28 10.99 -22.76
CA CYS A 435 10.40 10.89 -23.70
C CYS A 435 11.68 11.52 -23.12
N VAL A 436 12.83 11.16 -23.69
CA VAL A 436 14.15 11.61 -23.23
C VAL A 436 14.56 12.94 -23.86
N SER A 437 14.15 13.18 -25.12
CA SER A 437 14.37 14.44 -25.82
C SER A 437 13.06 15.19 -26.04
N ARG A 438 13.16 16.52 -26.18
CA ARG A 438 12.05 17.37 -26.61
C ARG A 438 11.58 17.04 -28.02
N ASP A 439 12.48 16.61 -28.89
CA ASP A 439 12.17 16.31 -30.30
C ASP A 439 11.21 15.11 -30.45
N ASP A 440 11.23 14.20 -29.47
CA ASP A 440 10.40 13.00 -29.47
C ASP A 440 8.95 13.27 -29.02
N ILE A 441 8.66 14.46 -28.46
CA ILE A 441 7.32 14.81 -27.95
C ILE A 441 6.27 14.72 -29.05
N ALA A 442 6.58 15.18 -30.26
CA ALA A 442 5.66 15.15 -31.39
C ALA A 442 5.29 13.72 -31.78
N ALA A 443 6.25 12.80 -31.81
CA ALA A 443 6.03 11.39 -32.10
C ALA A 443 5.20 10.70 -31.00
N LEU A 444 5.47 11.03 -29.73
CA LEU A 444 4.69 10.53 -28.60
C LEU A 444 3.24 11.00 -28.66
N LEU A 445 2.99 12.26 -29.01
CA LEU A 445 1.62 12.79 -29.18
C LEU A 445 0.89 12.21 -30.39
N ALA A 446 1.60 11.94 -31.48
CA ALA A 446 1.03 11.33 -32.68
C ALA A 446 0.61 9.87 -32.48
N SER A 447 1.32 9.13 -31.61
CA SER A 447 0.99 7.75 -31.24
C SER A 447 -0.05 7.63 -30.12
N ALA A 448 -0.38 8.74 -29.46
CA ALA A 448 -1.33 8.77 -28.36
C ALA A 448 -2.77 8.59 -28.86
N PRO A 449 -3.65 7.91 -28.09
CA PRO A 449 -5.07 7.85 -28.41
C PRO A 449 -5.69 9.24 -28.57
N GLU A 450 -6.64 9.38 -29.50
CA GLU A 450 -7.40 10.62 -29.68
C GLU A 450 -8.23 10.96 -28.44
N LEU A 451 -8.82 9.92 -27.82
CA LEU A 451 -9.57 10.04 -26.57
C LEU A 451 -8.62 9.93 -25.37
N ARG A 452 -8.45 11.04 -24.67
CA ARG A 452 -7.61 11.17 -23.48
C ARG A 452 -8.51 11.56 -22.30
N PRO A 453 -9.11 10.58 -21.60
CA PRO A 453 -10.05 10.87 -20.53
C PRO A 453 -9.32 11.47 -19.33
N PHE A 454 -10.05 12.30 -18.57
CA PHE A 454 -9.57 12.85 -17.32
C PHE A 454 -9.08 11.76 -16.37
N ASP A 455 -7.82 11.88 -15.91
CA ASP A 455 -7.23 10.97 -14.95
C ASP A 455 -7.13 11.63 -13.58
N ALA A 456 -7.95 11.15 -12.64
CA ALA A 456 -8.02 11.66 -11.28
C ALA A 456 -6.69 11.52 -10.52
N ASP A 457 -5.92 10.46 -10.79
CA ASP A 457 -4.64 10.24 -10.10
C ASP A 457 -3.60 11.23 -10.62
N VAL A 458 -3.55 11.46 -11.93
CA VAL A 458 -2.68 12.47 -12.55
C VAL A 458 -3.06 13.88 -12.07
N TYR A 459 -4.35 14.19 -11.98
CA TYR A 459 -4.83 15.44 -11.40
C TYR A 459 -4.35 15.61 -9.95
N SER A 460 -4.54 14.60 -9.08
CA SER A 460 -4.11 14.66 -7.69
C SER A 460 -2.59 14.81 -7.54
N LEU A 461 -1.81 14.26 -8.47
CA LEU A 461 -0.35 14.40 -8.48
C LEU A 461 0.12 15.78 -8.91
N LEU A 462 -0.54 16.38 -9.91
CA LEU A 462 -0.01 17.54 -10.63
C LEU A 462 -0.71 18.86 -10.30
N ALA A 463 -2.02 18.87 -10.03
CA ALA A 463 -2.80 20.11 -10.00
C ALA A 463 -2.27 21.14 -8.99
N LYS A 464 -1.93 20.70 -7.77
CA LYS A 464 -1.35 21.58 -6.75
C LYS A 464 0.06 22.07 -7.13
N ARG A 465 0.87 21.21 -7.76
CA ARG A 465 2.24 21.53 -8.19
C ARG A 465 2.29 22.50 -9.36
N PHE A 466 1.32 22.40 -10.28
CA PHE A 466 1.10 23.41 -11.32
C PHE A 466 0.67 24.75 -10.72
N ALA A 467 -0.31 24.75 -9.82
CA ALA A 467 -0.82 25.99 -9.20
C ALA A 467 0.24 26.72 -8.37
N SER A 468 1.19 26.00 -7.76
CA SER A 468 2.30 26.57 -6.98
C SER A 468 3.55 26.91 -7.79
N GLY A 469 3.56 26.68 -9.11
CA GLY A 469 4.72 26.95 -9.97
C GLY A 469 5.93 26.05 -9.72
N GLN A 470 5.73 24.87 -9.13
CA GLN A 470 6.81 23.94 -8.77
C GLN A 470 7.30 23.05 -9.93
N LEU A 471 6.71 23.18 -11.11
CA LEU A 471 6.99 22.36 -12.28
C LEU A 471 7.55 23.23 -13.41
N GLU A 472 8.69 22.84 -13.95
CA GLU A 472 9.19 23.36 -15.23
C GLU A 472 8.46 22.62 -16.36
N TRP A 473 7.89 23.35 -17.32
CA TRP A 473 7.15 22.74 -18.44
C TRP A 473 7.26 23.59 -19.70
N ILE A 474 7.00 22.96 -20.85
CA ILE A 474 6.87 23.61 -22.16
C ILE A 474 5.52 23.25 -22.78
N ALA A 475 4.96 24.16 -23.59
CA ALA A 475 3.82 23.85 -24.43
C ALA A 475 4.24 22.91 -25.56
N CYS A 476 3.44 21.89 -25.85
CA CYS A 476 3.72 21.00 -26.97
C CYS A 476 3.08 21.58 -28.24
N ASP A 477 3.91 22.03 -29.19
CA ASP A 477 3.49 22.49 -30.51
C ASP A 477 3.12 21.32 -31.44
N ALA A 478 2.23 20.45 -30.99
CA ALA A 478 1.63 19.42 -31.83
C ALA A 478 0.11 19.54 -31.68
N ARG A 479 -0.46 20.55 -32.34
CA ARG A 479 -1.88 20.48 -32.67
C ARG A 479 -2.02 19.32 -33.65
N PRO A 480 -2.79 18.26 -33.35
CA PRO A 480 -3.12 17.29 -34.38
C PRO A 480 -3.75 18.07 -35.53
N ALA A 481 -3.21 17.93 -36.74
CA ALA A 481 -3.79 18.51 -37.94
C ALA A 481 -5.14 17.84 -38.17
N PHE A 482 -6.21 18.39 -37.59
CA PHE A 482 -7.55 17.93 -37.91
C PHE A 482 -7.93 18.56 -39.25
N SER A 483 -8.15 17.72 -40.26
CA SER A 483 -8.88 18.14 -41.45
C SER A 483 -10.37 18.01 -41.14
N LEU A 484 -11.07 19.14 -41.07
CA LEU A 484 -12.52 19.14 -41.12
C LEU A 484 -12.94 18.64 -42.50
N VAL A 485 -13.19 17.34 -42.62
CA VAL A 485 -13.98 16.82 -43.74
C VAL A 485 -15.42 17.20 -43.43
N VAL A 486 -15.87 18.32 -43.99
CA VAL A 486 -17.30 18.60 -44.08
C VAL A 486 -17.88 17.44 -44.88
N GLN A 487 -18.56 16.51 -44.21
CA GLN A 487 -19.44 15.60 -44.91
C GLN A 487 -20.45 16.49 -45.63
N GLN A 488 -20.37 16.54 -46.96
CA GLN A 488 -21.42 17.14 -47.76
C GLN A 488 -22.72 16.48 -47.28
N GLY A 489 -23.57 17.28 -46.66
CA GLY A 489 -24.76 16.79 -46.02
C GLY A 489 -25.52 15.90 -46.99
N LEU A 490 -26.00 14.75 -46.50
CA LEU A 490 -27.11 14.07 -47.13
C LEU A 490 -28.18 15.13 -47.35
N ILE A 491 -28.30 15.59 -48.60
CA ILE A 491 -29.46 16.32 -49.07
C ILE A 491 -30.60 15.33 -48.91
N LEU A 492 -31.29 15.41 -47.77
CA LEU A 492 -32.53 14.69 -47.56
C LEU A 492 -33.46 15.14 -48.70
N PRO A 493 -33.91 14.23 -49.57
CA PRO A 493 -34.87 14.60 -50.60
C PRO A 493 -36.11 15.16 -49.91
N ALA A 494 -36.55 16.33 -50.37
CA ALA A 494 -37.71 17.02 -49.84
C ALA A 494 -38.88 16.03 -49.75
N ALA A 495 -39.39 15.81 -48.54
CA ALA A 495 -40.51 14.94 -48.29
C ALA A 495 -41.73 15.49 -49.05
N SER A 496 -42.16 14.76 -50.08
CA SER A 496 -43.46 14.99 -50.71
C SER A 496 -44.55 14.72 -49.67
N HIS A 497 -45.35 15.75 -49.37
CA HIS A 497 -46.54 15.63 -48.56
C HIS A 497 -47.60 14.81 -49.32
N GLU A 498 -47.59 13.49 -49.18
CA GLU A 498 -48.78 12.69 -49.43
C GLU A 498 -49.57 12.49 -48.13
N LYS A 499 -50.78 13.05 -48.11
CA LYS A 499 -51.77 12.87 -47.05
C LYS A 499 -52.17 11.40 -46.94
N ARG A 500 -51.57 10.65 -46.01
CA ARG A 500 -52.12 9.36 -45.57
C ARG A 500 -53.27 9.60 -44.60
N THR A 501 -54.47 9.27 -45.05
CA THR A 501 -55.69 9.18 -44.25
C THR A 501 -55.57 8.06 -43.21
N ALA A 502 -55.89 8.38 -41.95
CA ALA A 502 -55.82 7.45 -40.83
C ALA A 502 -56.99 6.43 -40.85
N PRO A 503 -56.75 5.13 -40.58
CA PRO A 503 -57.83 4.17 -40.41
C PRO A 503 -58.41 4.25 -39.00
N ARG A 504 -59.75 4.25 -38.90
CA ARG A 504 -60.53 4.27 -37.67
C ARG A 504 -60.22 3.06 -36.77
N ARG A 505 -59.93 3.33 -35.49
CA ARG A 505 -59.81 2.32 -34.42
C ARG A 505 -61.17 1.65 -34.15
N ARG A 506 -61.21 0.31 -34.17
CA ARG A 506 -62.28 -0.49 -33.57
C ARG A 506 -62.00 -0.68 -32.08
N ALA A 507 -63.02 -0.42 -31.26
CA ALA A 507 -63.01 -0.60 -29.82
C ALA A 507 -63.03 -2.09 -29.44
N VAL A 508 -62.24 -2.47 -28.43
CA VAL A 508 -62.36 -3.75 -27.72
C VAL A 508 -62.66 -3.41 -26.27
N ALA A 509 -63.80 -3.92 -25.79
CA ALA A 509 -64.30 -3.73 -24.43
C ALA A 509 -63.60 -4.67 -23.45
N THR A 510 -63.24 -4.15 -22.28
CA THR A 510 -62.83 -4.91 -21.09
C THR A 510 -64.04 -5.08 -20.16
N PRO A 511 -64.30 -6.27 -19.58
CA PRO A 511 -65.28 -6.40 -18.52
C PRO A 511 -64.66 -5.99 -17.18
N ASN A 512 -65.49 -5.27 -16.43
CA ASN A 512 -65.25 -4.69 -15.12
C ASN A 512 -65.46 -5.76 -14.03
N ALA A 513 -64.59 -5.86 -13.04
CA ALA A 513 -64.83 -6.64 -11.83
C ALA A 513 -64.51 -5.76 -10.60
N GLY A 514 -65.54 -5.43 -9.84
CA GLY A 514 -65.46 -4.70 -8.58
C GLY A 514 -66.57 -5.13 -7.63
N ALA A 515 -66.16 -5.88 -6.60
CA ALA A 515 -66.66 -6.01 -5.23
C ALA A 515 -68.16 -5.93 -4.89
N GLY A 516 -68.64 -6.87 -4.05
CA GLY A 516 -69.68 -6.57 -3.05
C GLY A 516 -70.70 -7.66 -2.69
N GLN A 517 -70.32 -8.52 -1.74
CA GLN A 517 -71.08 -9.03 -0.57
C GLN A 517 -72.49 -9.69 -0.67
N LEU A 518 -72.52 -10.95 -0.17
CA LEU A 518 -73.34 -11.54 0.91
C LEU A 518 -74.89 -11.59 0.83
N ALA A 519 -75.39 -12.84 0.85
CA ALA A 519 -76.52 -13.37 1.65
C ALA A 519 -77.95 -12.86 1.29
N LEU A 520 -79.06 -13.59 1.38
CA LEU A 520 -79.47 -14.76 2.17
C LEU A 520 -80.51 -15.57 1.39
N SER A 521 -80.62 -16.85 1.75
CA SER A 521 -81.74 -17.71 1.40
C SER A 521 -83.03 -17.28 2.12
N VAL A 522 -84.12 -17.26 1.33
CA VAL A 522 -85.55 -17.13 1.67
C VAL A 522 -86.02 -15.75 2.14
#